data_AF-A0A3P7JND8-F1
#
_entry.id   AF-A0A3P7JND8-F1
#
_cell.length_a   1.000
_cell.length_b   1.000
_cell.length_c   1.000
_cell.angle_alpha   90.00
_cell.angle_beta   90.00
_cell.angle_gamma   90.00
#
_symmetry.space_group_name_H-M   'P 1'
#
loop_
_entity.id
_entity.type
_entity.pdbx_description
1 polymer ?
#
loop_
_entity_poly.entity_id
_entity_poly.type
_entity_poly.pdbx_seq_one_letter_code
_entity_poly.pdbx_strand_id
1 'polypeptide(L)'
;MTPVCGTDGVTYSSECHLRKSACQQMKFIMVAFEGKCDACLNVECGFGQECRGGKCLCSYHCPSSPPSTARVCGEDGVLYLSDCHRQLAACERGSPIPVMPLTGCHSAGATFNGLFHLLRLHAIMVDLGVLDACQCHSLGSFGPNCDSNGNCRCRAGVGGAKCDHCLPGFWGLHLIAAGAQSCKR
;
A
#
# COMPACT_ATOMS: atom_id res chain seq x y z
N MET A 1 -25.36 6.80 26.03
CA MET A 1 -24.76 5.45 26.13
C MET A 1 -24.96 4.76 24.81
N THR A 2 -23.89 4.26 24.18
CA THR A 2 -23.95 3.51 22.93
C THR A 2 -24.00 2.01 23.22
N PRO A 3 -24.97 1.26 22.66
CA PRO A 3 -25.02 -0.19 22.85
C PRO A 3 -23.85 -0.87 22.12
N VAL A 4 -23.45 -2.04 22.60
CA VAL A 4 -22.39 -2.86 22.00
C VAL A 4 -22.84 -4.31 21.89
N CYS A 5 -22.41 -5.00 20.83
CA CYS A 5 -22.60 -6.43 20.69
C CYS A 5 -21.38 -7.15 21.27
N GLY A 6 -21.59 -8.07 22.20
CA GLY A 6 -20.52 -8.90 22.75
C GLY A 6 -20.14 -10.05 21.81
N THR A 7 -18.93 -10.60 21.98
CA THR A 7 -18.49 -11.83 21.29
C THR A 7 -19.29 -13.07 21.68
N ASP A 8 -20.11 -12.96 22.73
CA ASP A 8 -21.11 -13.94 23.17
C ASP A 8 -22.46 -13.79 22.45
N GLY A 9 -22.59 -12.86 21.50
CA GLY A 9 -23.82 -12.60 20.76
C GLY A 9 -24.89 -11.83 21.55
N VAL A 10 -24.55 -11.30 22.73
CA VAL A 10 -25.48 -10.55 23.59
C VAL A 10 -25.29 -9.05 23.39
N THR A 11 -26.40 -8.32 23.30
CA THR A 11 -26.36 -6.85 23.24
C THR A 11 -26.30 -6.27 24.66
N TYR A 12 -25.29 -5.45 24.91
CA TYR A 12 -25.11 -4.71 26.17
C TYR A 12 -25.42 -3.23 25.95
N SER A 13 -26.01 -2.57 26.96
CA SER A 13 -26.40 -1.15 26.88
C SER A 13 -25.20 -0.18 26.81
N SER A 14 -24.01 -0.63 27.21
CA SER A 14 -22.72 0.01 26.96
C SER A 14 -21.56 -0.97 27.20
N GLU A 15 -20.36 -0.61 26.75
CA GLU A 15 -19.14 -1.38 27.04
C GLU A 15 -18.90 -1.56 28.55
N CYS A 16 -19.26 -0.57 29.38
CA CYS A 16 -19.18 -0.67 30.83
C CYS A 16 -20.05 -1.81 31.37
N HIS A 17 -21.29 -1.92 30.89
CA HIS A 17 -22.21 -3.00 31.27
C HIS A 17 -21.70 -4.37 30.80
N LEU A 18 -21.09 -4.43 29.61
CA LEU A 18 -20.43 -5.64 29.11
C LEU A 18 -19.30 -6.07 30.03
N ARG A 19 -18.35 -5.18 30.35
CA ARG A 19 -17.22 -5.50 31.23
C ARG A 19 -17.65 -5.94 32.62
N LYS A 20 -18.69 -5.29 33.18
CA LYS A 20 -19.31 -5.70 34.45
C LYS A 20 -19.87 -7.12 34.36
N SER A 21 -20.64 -7.41 33.32
CA SER A 21 -21.23 -8.75 33.09
C SER A 21 -20.16 -9.82 32.90
N ALA A 22 -19.13 -9.54 32.11
CA ALA A 22 -18.00 -10.43 31.87
C ALA A 22 -17.27 -10.80 33.17
N CYS A 23 -17.00 -9.80 34.02
CA CYS A 23 -16.39 -9.99 35.33
C CYS A 23 -17.28 -10.83 36.26
N GLN A 24 -18.58 -10.51 36.33
CA GLN A 24 -19.54 -11.21 37.20
C GLN A 24 -19.76 -12.67 36.80
N GLN A 25 -19.74 -12.98 35.50
CA GLN A 25 -19.94 -14.33 34.98
C GLN A 25 -18.63 -15.14 34.85
N MET A 26 -17.48 -14.54 35.14
CA MET A 26 -16.15 -15.10 34.85
C MET A 26 -16.01 -15.59 33.41
N LYS A 27 -16.52 -14.81 32.45
CA LYS A 27 -16.42 -15.09 31.01
C LYS A 27 -15.52 -14.06 30.33
N PHE A 28 -14.74 -14.51 29.36
CA PHE A 28 -13.99 -13.62 28.48
C PHE A 28 -14.89 -13.15 27.33
N ILE A 29 -15.56 -12.02 27.53
CA ILE A 29 -16.45 -11.40 26.55
C ILE A 29 -15.79 -10.10 26.09
N MET A 30 -15.57 -9.96 24.78
CA MET A 30 -15.08 -8.72 24.15
C MET A 30 -16.21 -8.03 23.39
N VAL A 31 -16.01 -6.76 23.03
CA VAL A 31 -16.90 -6.10 22.06
C VAL A 31 -16.64 -6.70 20.68
N ALA A 32 -17.65 -7.33 20.08
CA ALA A 32 -17.60 -7.82 18.71
C ALA A 32 -17.73 -6.68 17.68
N PHE A 33 -18.66 -5.75 17.96
CA PHE A 33 -18.85 -4.51 17.21
C PHE A 33 -19.73 -3.53 17.99
N GLU A 34 -19.67 -2.24 17.63
CA GLU A 34 -20.57 -1.22 18.15
C GLU A 34 -21.99 -1.38 17.58
N GLY A 35 -23.01 -1.15 18.41
CA GLY A 35 -24.41 -1.36 18.06
C GLY A 35 -25.00 -2.63 18.67
N LYS A 36 -26.22 -2.98 18.25
CA LYS A 36 -26.92 -4.17 18.72
C LYS A 36 -26.59 -5.40 17.87
N CYS A 37 -26.62 -6.59 18.46
CA CYS A 37 -26.32 -7.84 17.74
C CYS A 37 -27.35 -8.18 16.65
N ASP A 38 -28.58 -7.67 16.75
CA ASP A 38 -29.66 -7.85 15.76
C ASP A 38 -29.58 -6.85 14.59
N ALA A 39 -28.57 -5.97 14.55
CA ALA A 39 -28.45 -4.92 13.55
C ALA A 39 -28.37 -5.43 12.10
N CYS A 40 -28.03 -6.70 11.88
CA CYS A 40 -27.94 -7.30 10.54
C CYS A 40 -29.15 -8.17 10.15
N LEU A 41 -30.18 -8.31 10.99
CA LEU A 41 -31.29 -9.25 10.75
C LEU A 41 -32.10 -8.93 9.48
N ASN A 42 -32.15 -7.66 9.06
CA ASN A 42 -32.88 -7.19 7.88
C ASN A 42 -31.98 -6.40 6.91
N VAL A 43 -30.68 -6.66 6.92
CA VAL A 43 -29.72 -5.97 6.05
C VAL A 43 -29.31 -6.92 4.93
N GLU A 44 -29.71 -6.58 3.70
CA GLU A 44 -29.26 -7.29 2.50
C GLU A 44 -28.00 -6.62 1.95
N CYS A 45 -26.88 -7.32 2.07
CA CYS A 45 -25.60 -6.88 1.52
C CYS A 45 -25.38 -7.45 0.12
N GLY A 46 -24.95 -6.59 -0.81
CA GLY A 46 -24.68 -6.97 -2.20
C GLY A 46 -23.21 -7.28 -2.45
N PHE A 47 -22.91 -7.93 -3.58
CA PHE A 47 -21.56 -8.01 -4.15
C PHE A 47 -20.46 -8.52 -3.20
N GLY A 48 -20.75 -9.60 -2.45
CA GLY A 48 -19.77 -10.23 -1.57
C GLY A 48 -19.48 -9.48 -0.27
N GLN A 49 -20.28 -8.45 0.05
CA GLN A 49 -20.19 -7.73 1.31
C GLN A 49 -20.69 -8.56 2.50
N GLU A 50 -20.07 -8.34 3.65
CA GLU A 50 -20.46 -8.92 4.92
C GLU A 50 -21.14 -7.85 5.79
N CYS A 51 -22.28 -8.19 6.41
CA CYS A 51 -22.92 -7.27 7.35
C CYS A 51 -22.24 -7.34 8.72
N ARG A 52 -21.80 -6.19 9.25
CA ARG A 52 -21.31 -6.05 10.62
C ARG A 52 -21.86 -4.78 11.26
N GLY A 53 -22.58 -4.93 12.37
CA GLY A 53 -23.20 -3.79 13.06
C GLY A 53 -24.21 -3.01 12.21
N GLY A 54 -24.92 -3.69 11.31
CA GLY A 54 -25.90 -3.07 10.40
C GLY A 54 -25.29 -2.31 9.22
N LYS A 55 -23.98 -2.46 8.98
CA LYS A 55 -23.28 -1.90 7.83
C LYS A 55 -22.74 -3.02 6.96
N CYS A 56 -22.91 -2.89 5.65
CA CYS A 56 -22.30 -3.79 4.68
C CYS A 56 -20.85 -3.36 4.42
N LEU A 57 -19.91 -4.26 4.64
CA LEU A 57 -18.48 -3.99 4.56
C LEU A 57 -17.78 -5.00 3.66
N CYS A 58 -16.71 -4.57 3.00
CA CYS A 58 -15.84 -5.44 2.23
C CYS A 58 -14.80 -6.07 3.16
N SER A 59 -15.00 -7.36 3.47
CA SER A 59 -14.15 -8.12 4.38
C SER A 59 -13.23 -9.04 3.57
N TYR A 60 -12.13 -8.49 3.04
CA TYR A 60 -11.13 -9.26 2.29
C TYR A 60 -9.78 -9.24 3.01
N HIS A 61 -9.19 -10.42 3.23
CA HIS A 61 -7.81 -10.58 3.72
C HIS A 61 -6.90 -10.97 2.56
N CYS A 62 -6.43 -9.99 1.80
CA CYS A 62 -5.53 -10.24 0.67
C CYS A 62 -4.06 -10.26 1.12
N PRO A 63 -3.23 -11.22 0.64
CA PRO A 63 -1.79 -11.21 0.88
C PRO A 63 -1.14 -9.96 0.30
N SER A 64 -0.26 -9.30 1.06
CA SER A 64 0.42 -8.09 0.60
C SER A 64 1.40 -8.32 -0.55
N SER A 65 1.95 -9.55 -0.66
CA SER A 65 2.93 -9.94 -1.66
C SER A 65 2.53 -11.25 -2.38
N PRO A 66 1.47 -11.22 -3.21
CA PRO A 66 1.10 -12.37 -4.01
C PRO A 66 2.15 -12.62 -5.12
N PRO A 67 2.28 -13.86 -5.62
CA PRO A 67 3.19 -14.17 -6.71
C PRO A 67 2.79 -13.41 -7.99
N SER A 68 3.77 -13.12 -8.85
CA SER A 68 3.55 -12.36 -10.10
C SER A 68 2.58 -13.03 -11.07
N THR A 69 2.46 -14.36 -11.00
CA THR A 69 1.52 -15.17 -11.78
C THR A 69 0.07 -15.05 -11.32
N ALA A 70 -0.18 -14.51 -10.12
CA ALA A 70 -1.54 -14.31 -9.61
C ALA A 70 -2.25 -13.10 -10.23
N ARG A 71 -1.53 -12.24 -10.97
CA ARG A 71 -2.07 -11.00 -11.52
C ARG A 71 -3.22 -11.26 -12.48
N VAL A 72 -4.26 -10.43 -12.38
CA VAL A 72 -5.44 -10.49 -13.25
C VAL A 72 -5.71 -9.11 -13.84
N CYS A 73 -6.14 -9.08 -15.10
CA CYS A 73 -6.62 -7.86 -15.76
C CYS A 73 -8.14 -7.76 -15.59
N GLY A 74 -8.61 -6.64 -15.04
CA GLY A 74 -10.03 -6.33 -14.99
C GLY A 74 -10.53 -5.69 -16.28
N GLU A 75 -11.82 -5.85 -16.57
CA GLU A 75 -12.48 -5.21 -17.72
C GLU A 75 -12.52 -3.67 -17.62
N ASP A 76 -12.24 -3.13 -16.43
CA ASP A 76 -11.98 -1.71 -16.20
C ASP A 76 -10.58 -1.26 -16.63
N GLY A 77 -9.79 -2.15 -17.24
CA GLY A 77 -8.45 -1.87 -17.74
C GLY A 77 -7.38 -1.81 -16.65
N VAL A 78 -7.73 -2.19 -15.41
CA VAL A 78 -6.82 -2.17 -14.26
C VAL A 78 -6.16 -3.54 -14.09
N LEU A 79 -4.84 -3.55 -13.92
CA LEU A 79 -4.08 -4.74 -13.57
C LEU A 79 -4.05 -4.92 -12.04
N TYR A 80 -4.75 -5.93 -11.53
CA TYR A 80 -4.80 -6.25 -10.11
C TYR A 80 -3.67 -7.21 -9.70
N LEU A 81 -3.14 -7.02 -8.50
CA LEU A 81 -2.08 -7.86 -7.93
C LEU A 81 -2.49 -9.34 -7.82
N SER A 82 -3.77 -9.59 -7.51
CA SER A 82 -4.37 -10.92 -7.54
C SER A 82 -5.89 -10.84 -7.71
N ASP A 83 -6.52 -11.98 -7.93
CA ASP A 83 -7.98 -12.13 -7.94
C ASP A 83 -8.63 -11.57 -6.66
N CYS A 84 -8.01 -11.77 -5.49
CA CYS A 84 -8.46 -11.20 -4.22
C CYS A 84 -8.55 -9.68 -4.26
N HIS A 85 -7.52 -9.01 -4.78
CA HIS A 85 -7.49 -7.55 -4.88
C HIS A 85 -8.54 -7.03 -5.87
N ARG A 86 -8.81 -7.77 -6.96
CA ARG A 86 -9.91 -7.45 -7.89
C ARG A 86 -11.26 -7.57 -7.18
N GLN A 87 -11.49 -8.65 -6.44
CA GLN A 87 -12.76 -8.86 -5.72
C GLN A 87 -12.98 -7.82 -4.62
N LEU A 88 -11.93 -7.42 -3.90
CA LEU A 88 -12.00 -6.30 -2.95
C LEU A 88 -12.42 -5.01 -3.67
N ALA A 89 -11.79 -4.67 -4.80
CA ALA A 89 -12.17 -3.51 -5.59
C ALA A 89 -13.61 -3.60 -6.13
N ALA A 90 -14.04 -4.79 -6.58
CA ALA A 90 -15.40 -5.04 -7.04
C ALA A 90 -16.43 -4.86 -5.92
N CYS A 91 -16.09 -5.30 -4.71
CA CYS A 91 -16.91 -5.13 -3.51
C CYS A 91 -17.04 -3.65 -3.13
N GLU A 92 -15.92 -2.91 -3.12
CA GLU A 92 -15.90 -1.47 -2.80
C GLU A 92 -16.66 -0.66 -3.85
N ARG A 93 -16.56 -1.05 -5.12
CA ARG A 93 -17.31 -0.48 -6.24
C ARG A 93 -18.79 -0.88 -6.22
N GLY A 94 -19.17 -1.92 -5.49
CA GLY A 94 -20.52 -2.47 -5.49
C GLY A 94 -20.95 -3.03 -6.86
N SER A 95 -20.00 -3.54 -7.65
CA SER A 95 -20.32 -4.22 -8.92
C SER A 95 -19.17 -5.12 -9.37
N PRO A 96 -19.47 -6.24 -10.05
CA PRO A 96 -18.44 -7.17 -10.49
C PRO A 96 -17.48 -6.49 -11.47
N ILE A 97 -16.21 -6.85 -11.34
CA ILE A 97 -15.15 -6.51 -12.30
C ILE A 97 -14.79 -7.84 -12.98
N PRO A 98 -15.31 -8.11 -14.18
CA PRO A 98 -14.97 -9.31 -14.93
C PRO A 98 -13.48 -9.32 -15.26
N VAL A 99 -12.92 -10.53 -15.37
CA VAL A 99 -11.56 -10.70 -15.88
C VAL A 99 -11.56 -10.69 -17.40
N MET A 100 -10.56 -10.03 -17.97
CA MET A 100 -10.28 -10.06 -19.40
C MET A 100 -8.82 -10.50 -19.63
N PRO A 101 -8.44 -10.84 -20.87
CA PRO A 101 -7.05 -11.20 -21.17
C PRO A 101 -6.06 -10.11 -20.75
N LEU A 102 -4.91 -10.51 -20.20
CA LEU A 102 -3.86 -9.58 -19.75
C LEU A 102 -3.40 -8.60 -20.83
N THR A 103 -3.50 -8.98 -22.11
CA THR A 103 -3.18 -8.12 -23.25
C THR A 103 -4.10 -6.90 -23.39
N GLY A 104 -5.30 -6.94 -22.82
CA GLY A 104 -6.24 -5.83 -22.89
C GLY A 104 -6.14 -4.85 -21.73
N CYS A 105 -5.34 -5.16 -20.70
CA CYS A 105 -4.79 -4.13 -19.83
C CYS A 105 -3.53 -3.62 -20.49
N HIS A 106 -3.53 -2.36 -20.93
CA HIS A 106 -2.26 -1.68 -21.13
C HIS A 106 -1.60 -1.60 -19.75
N SER A 107 -0.36 -2.10 -19.63
CA SER A 107 0.52 -1.61 -18.58
C SER A 107 0.43 -0.10 -18.64
N ALA A 108 -0.06 0.53 -17.58
CA ALA A 108 -0.24 1.97 -17.53
C ALA A 108 1.13 2.66 -17.65
N GLY A 109 1.68 2.74 -18.86
CA GLY A 109 2.36 3.91 -19.35
C GLY A 109 1.29 4.97 -19.36
N ALA A 110 1.12 5.60 -18.19
CA ALA A 110 0.14 6.64 -18.00
C ALA A 110 0.33 7.71 -19.07
N THR A 111 -0.63 7.79 -19.98
CA THR A 111 -0.87 8.98 -20.78
C THR A 111 -1.45 10.04 -19.83
N PHE A 112 -0.59 10.61 -18.97
CA PHE A 112 -0.93 11.74 -18.12
C PHE A 112 -1.09 12.99 -18.99
N ASN A 113 -2.21 13.09 -19.70
CA ASN A 113 -2.72 14.35 -20.22
C ASN A 113 -3.87 14.80 -19.30
N GLY A 114 -3.62 15.84 -18.49
CA GLY A 114 -4.69 16.64 -17.90
C GLY A 114 -4.82 16.59 -16.37
N LEU A 115 -4.35 17.67 -15.73
CA LEU A 115 -5.15 18.47 -14.80
C LEU A 115 -5.73 17.83 -13.52
N PHE A 116 -5.03 16.91 -12.85
CA PHE A 116 -5.32 16.58 -11.44
C PHE A 116 -4.09 16.77 -10.55
N HIS A 117 -3.55 17.98 -10.62
CA HIS A 117 -2.82 18.56 -9.51
C HIS A 117 -3.86 19.02 -8.48
N LEU A 118 -3.66 18.70 -7.20
CA LEU A 118 -4.41 19.16 -6.02
C LEU A 118 -5.42 18.17 -5.41
N LEU A 119 -4.94 17.06 -4.83
CA LEU A 119 -5.32 16.67 -3.47
C LEU A 119 -4.36 15.58 -2.96
N ARG A 120 -3.28 16.03 -2.33
CA ARG A 120 -2.37 15.23 -1.50
C ARG A 120 -3.14 14.63 -0.32
N LEU A 121 -2.96 13.34 -0.04
CA LEU A 121 -2.67 12.81 1.30
C LEU A 121 -2.03 11.41 1.16
N HIS A 122 -1.13 11.10 2.09
CA HIS A 122 0.05 10.25 1.96
C HIS A 122 -0.20 8.74 2.19
N ALA A 123 0.79 7.96 1.72
CA ALA A 123 0.99 6.50 1.81
C ALA A 123 0.22 5.74 0.72
N ILE A 124 0.87 5.26 -0.35
CA ILE A 124 1.86 4.18 -0.32
C ILE A 124 2.98 4.50 -1.33
N MET A 125 4.16 4.91 -0.85
CA MET A 125 5.41 4.84 -1.61
C MET A 125 6.19 3.62 -1.12
N VAL A 126 5.69 2.41 -1.38
CA VAL A 126 6.46 1.19 -1.13
C VAL A 126 6.35 0.31 -2.38
N ASP A 127 7.45 0.34 -3.14
CA ASP A 127 7.91 -0.66 -4.10
C ASP A 127 7.07 -0.96 -5.36
N LEU A 128 7.03 0.02 -6.29
CA LEU A 128 6.97 -0.29 -7.72
C LEU A 128 8.21 0.29 -8.40
N GLY A 129 9.25 -0.54 -8.51
CA GLY A 129 10.38 -0.28 -9.39
C GLY A 129 9.91 -0.13 -10.84
N VAL A 130 9.81 1.11 -11.31
CA VAL A 130 9.67 1.46 -12.71
C VAL A 130 10.51 2.70 -12.98
N LEU A 131 11.36 2.59 -14.01
CA LEU A 131 12.28 3.56 -14.59
C LEU A 131 13.49 3.99 -13.73
N ASP A 132 14.64 3.76 -14.35
CA ASP A 132 16.02 4.10 -13.99
C ASP A 132 16.20 5.62 -13.80
N ALA A 133 15.61 6.17 -12.74
CA ALA A 133 15.91 7.52 -12.28
C ALA A 133 17.34 7.49 -11.76
N CYS A 134 18.30 7.76 -12.65
CA CYS A 134 19.71 8.03 -12.40
C CYS A 134 20.03 8.13 -10.90
N GLN A 135 20.29 6.99 -10.25
CA GLN A 135 20.50 6.90 -8.79
C GLN A 135 21.92 7.37 -8.43
N CYS A 136 22.33 8.50 -8.99
CA CYS A 136 23.62 9.08 -8.78
C CYS A 136 23.74 9.52 -7.33
N HIS A 137 24.75 9.00 -6.64
CA HIS A 137 25.03 9.36 -5.27
C HIS A 137 25.29 10.87 -5.18
N SER A 138 24.54 11.57 -4.33
CA SER A 138 24.49 13.04 -4.28
C SER A 138 25.84 13.68 -3.95
N LEU A 139 26.66 12.99 -3.15
CA LEU A 139 28.01 13.44 -2.80
C LEU A 139 29.05 13.07 -3.86
N GLY A 140 28.87 11.91 -4.49
CA GLY A 140 29.88 11.34 -5.38
C GLY A 140 29.77 11.80 -6.83
N SER A 141 28.58 12.26 -7.22
CA SER A 141 28.29 12.75 -8.56
C SER A 141 28.25 14.28 -8.63
N PHE A 142 28.28 14.80 -9.86
CA PHE A 142 28.03 16.22 -10.12
C PHE A 142 26.55 16.59 -10.15
N GLY A 143 25.65 15.61 -10.07
CA GLY A 143 24.21 15.82 -10.09
C GLY A 143 23.44 14.52 -10.31
N PRO A 144 22.10 14.60 -10.27
CA PRO A 144 21.21 13.44 -10.38
C PRO A 144 21.03 12.94 -11.82
N ASN A 145 21.81 13.44 -12.79
CA ASN A 145 21.68 13.08 -14.20
C ASN A 145 22.74 12.05 -14.58
N CYS A 146 22.35 11.11 -15.44
CA CYS A 146 23.19 10.05 -15.98
C CYS A 146 23.02 9.93 -17.50
N ASP A 147 23.93 9.21 -18.16
CA ASP A 147 23.88 8.97 -19.60
C ASP A 147 22.77 7.97 -20.00
N SER A 148 22.65 7.69 -21.30
CA SER A 148 21.69 6.72 -21.84
C SER A 148 21.91 5.29 -21.34
N ASN A 149 23.07 5.01 -20.73
CA ASN A 149 23.44 3.71 -20.17
C ASN A 149 23.28 3.68 -18.64
N GLY A 150 22.76 4.74 -18.03
CA GLY A 150 22.55 4.80 -16.59
C GLY A 150 23.80 5.18 -15.78
N ASN A 151 24.88 5.64 -16.43
CA ASN A 151 26.13 6.01 -15.78
C ASN A 151 26.17 7.49 -15.38
N CYS A 152 26.46 7.72 -14.11
CA CYS A 152 26.52 9.03 -13.50
C CYS A 152 27.87 9.71 -13.73
N ARG A 153 27.86 11.04 -13.81
CA ARG A 153 29.09 11.82 -13.91
C ARG A 153 29.73 11.98 -12.54
N CYS A 154 30.76 11.18 -12.24
CA CYS A 154 31.41 11.13 -10.92
C CYS A 154 32.46 12.24 -10.73
N ARG A 155 32.65 12.65 -9.47
CA ARG A 155 33.72 13.55 -9.03
C ARG A 155 35.07 12.81 -9.01
N ALA A 156 36.16 13.57 -9.00
CA ALA A 156 37.51 12.99 -9.01
C ALA A 156 37.73 11.99 -7.85
N GLY A 157 38.33 10.83 -8.12
CA GLY A 157 38.55 9.80 -7.11
C GLY A 157 37.28 9.07 -6.63
N VAL A 158 36.11 9.36 -7.19
CA VAL A 158 34.84 8.62 -6.97
C VAL A 158 34.56 7.73 -8.19
N GLY A 159 34.07 6.51 -7.96
CA GLY A 159 33.80 5.50 -8.98
C GLY A 159 32.46 4.79 -8.81
N GLY A 160 32.16 3.90 -9.76
CA GLY A 160 30.88 3.18 -9.88
C GLY A 160 29.92 3.83 -10.87
N ALA A 161 29.02 3.04 -11.46
CA ALA A 161 27.98 3.52 -12.38
C ALA A 161 27.08 4.59 -11.73
N LYS A 162 26.96 4.55 -10.40
CA LYS A 162 26.16 5.47 -9.58
C LYS A 162 27.00 6.41 -8.70
N CYS A 163 28.33 6.42 -8.83
CA CYS A 163 29.25 7.25 -8.04
C CYS A 163 29.18 7.05 -6.52
N ASP A 164 28.96 5.81 -6.07
CA ASP A 164 28.63 5.44 -4.70
C ASP A 164 29.86 5.08 -3.83
N HIS A 165 31.06 5.01 -4.41
CA HIS A 165 32.28 4.64 -3.69
C HIS A 165 33.52 5.38 -4.21
N CYS A 166 34.60 5.44 -3.42
CA CYS A 166 35.87 5.97 -3.90
C CYS A 166 36.63 4.92 -4.73
N LEU A 167 37.39 5.36 -5.72
CA LEU A 167 38.27 4.49 -6.51
C LEU A 167 39.38 3.88 -5.65
N PRO A 168 39.99 2.75 -6.07
CA PRO A 168 41.08 2.12 -5.33
C PRO A 168 42.22 3.10 -5.02
N GLY A 169 42.61 3.15 -3.74
CA GLY A 169 43.62 4.08 -3.24
C GLY A 169 43.08 5.47 -2.88
N PHE A 170 41.77 5.68 -2.91
CA PHE A 170 41.10 6.90 -2.45
C PHE A 170 40.07 6.57 -1.36
N TRP A 171 39.78 7.53 -0.48
CA TRP A 171 38.87 7.40 0.64
C TRP A 171 38.14 8.72 0.97
N GLY A 172 37.15 8.63 1.86
CA GLY A 172 36.49 9.80 2.40
C GLY A 172 35.35 10.38 1.55
N LEU A 173 34.50 9.55 0.93
CA LEU A 173 33.30 10.00 0.20
C LEU A 173 32.41 10.92 1.05
N HIS A 174 32.28 10.63 2.35
CA HIS A 174 31.54 11.45 3.31
C HIS A 174 32.18 12.82 3.59
N LEU A 175 33.50 12.97 3.37
CA LEU A 175 34.19 14.25 3.56
C LEU A 175 33.80 15.27 2.49
N ILE A 176 33.23 14.82 1.37
CA ILE A 176 32.67 15.70 0.34
C ILE A 176 31.48 16.49 0.91
N ALA A 177 30.69 15.91 1.82
CA ALA A 177 29.63 16.63 2.53
C ALA A 177 30.18 17.69 3.50
N ALA A 178 31.42 17.51 3.99
CA ALA A 178 32.12 18.44 4.86
C ALA A 178 32.89 19.54 4.10
N GLY A 179 32.70 19.65 2.78
CA GLY A 179 33.29 20.70 1.94
C GLY A 179 34.52 20.27 1.13
N ALA A 180 34.91 18.99 1.17
CA ALA A 180 35.94 18.49 0.25
C ALA A 180 35.40 18.42 -1.19
N GLN A 181 36.26 18.72 -2.18
CA GLN A 181 35.83 18.71 -3.59
C GLN A 181 35.65 17.29 -4.17
N SER A 182 36.31 16.29 -3.57
CA SER A 182 36.48 14.94 -4.14
C SER A 182 37.00 13.95 -3.09
N CYS A 183 37.00 12.63 -3.36
CA CYS A 183 37.69 11.67 -2.50
C CYS A 183 39.19 12.03 -2.40
N LYS A 184 39.78 11.77 -1.25
CA LYS A 184 41.20 12.04 -0.96
C LYS A 184 42.02 10.76 -1.16
N ARG A 185 43.27 10.92 -1.57
CA ARG A 185 44.22 9.82 -1.69
C ARG A 185 44.95 9.66 -0.37
#